data_AF-A0A379K4J3-F1
#
_entry.id   AF-A0A379K4J3-F1
#
_cell.length_a   1.000
_cell.length_b   1.000
_cell.length_c   1.000
_cell.angle_alpha   90.00
_cell.angle_beta   90.00
_cell.angle_gamma   90.00
#
_symmetry.space_group_name_H-M   'P 1'
#
loop_
_entity.id
_entity.type
_entity.pdbx_description
1 polymer ?
#
loop_
_entity_poly.entity_id
_entity_poly.type
_entity_poly.pdbx_seq_one_letter_code
_entity_poly.pdbx_strand_id
1 'polypeptide(L)'
;MLRFSKLCTAVLLSASASLAMADAASHAADAERFLKLANADRLTVPVYGQVQQMFAQRFAEAPNGKKAVLESYQAKANAALDKAVGWDKLKPDMVKLYTSNFNEQELKDLIAFYESPLGRRCCRRCRR
;
A
#
# COMPACT_ATOMS: atom_id res chain seq x y z
N MET A 1 7.84 -38.34 -38.57
CA MET A 1 7.62 -36.87 -38.63
C MET A 1 6.55 -36.35 -37.67
N LEU A 2 5.54 -37.14 -37.25
CA LEU A 2 4.49 -36.68 -36.30
C LEU A 2 4.92 -36.47 -34.83
N ARG A 3 6.11 -36.94 -34.39
CA ARG A 3 6.57 -36.82 -32.99
C ARG A 3 7.25 -35.49 -32.68
N PHE A 4 7.98 -34.91 -33.63
CA PHE A 4 8.64 -33.61 -33.46
C PHE A 4 7.64 -32.44 -33.40
N SER A 5 6.55 -32.52 -34.17
CA SER A 5 5.49 -31.51 -34.14
C SER A 5 4.76 -31.43 -32.79
N LYS A 6 4.71 -32.54 -32.03
CA LYS A 6 4.11 -32.61 -30.69
C LYS A 6 5.05 -32.09 -29.59
N LEU A 7 6.36 -32.19 -29.80
CA LEU A 7 7.38 -31.65 -28.89
C LEU A 7 7.48 -30.12 -28.98
N CYS A 8 7.37 -29.55 -30.18
CA CYS A 8 7.37 -28.09 -30.37
C CYS A 8 6.17 -27.40 -29.72
N THR A 9 4.99 -28.02 -29.74
CA THR A 9 3.77 -27.45 -29.14
C THR A 9 3.81 -27.44 -27.61
N ALA A 10 4.43 -28.44 -26.98
CA ALA A 10 4.59 -28.49 -25.52
C ALA A 10 5.57 -27.41 -25.01
N VAL A 11 6.66 -27.15 -25.74
CA VAL A 11 7.63 -26.11 -25.38
C VAL A 11 7.04 -24.71 -25.53
N LEU A 12 6.26 -24.45 -26.60
CA LEU A 12 5.57 -23.18 -26.80
C LEU A 12 4.52 -22.89 -25.73
N LEU A 13 3.83 -23.91 -25.20
CA LEU A 13 2.84 -23.74 -24.13
C LEU A 13 3.48 -23.47 -22.75
N SER A 14 4.72 -23.94 -22.53
CA SER A 14 5.46 -23.62 -21.29
C SER A 14 6.04 -22.20 -21.27
N ALA A 15 6.39 -21.64 -22.43
CA ALA A 15 6.95 -20.30 -22.53
C ALA A 15 5.91 -19.19 -22.29
N SER A 16 4.64 -19.41 -22.65
CA SER A 16 3.57 -18.43 -22.45
C SER A 16 3.16 -18.26 -20.99
N ALA A 17 3.24 -19.31 -20.16
CA ALA A 17 2.94 -19.23 -18.73
C ALA A 17 3.93 -18.32 -17.97
N SER A 18 5.21 -18.34 -18.36
CA SER A 18 6.25 -17.49 -17.76
C SER A 18 6.04 -16.01 -18.06
N LEU A 19 5.58 -15.67 -19.28
CA LEU A 19 5.29 -14.30 -19.67
C LEU A 19 4.07 -13.75 -18.89
N ALA A 20 3.02 -14.55 -18.74
CA ALA A 20 1.84 -14.15 -17.97
C ALA A 20 2.13 -13.92 -16.48
N MET A 21 3.00 -14.73 -15.87
CA MET A 21 3.44 -14.51 -14.48
C MET A 21 4.33 -13.26 -14.33
N ALA A 22 5.20 -12.98 -15.30
CA ALA A 22 6.04 -11.79 -15.29
C ALA A 22 5.21 -10.51 -15.43
N ASP A 23 4.21 -10.51 -16.30
CA ASP A 23 3.28 -9.39 -16.50
C ASP A 23 2.47 -9.09 -15.23
N ALA A 24 1.91 -10.13 -14.60
CA ALA A 24 1.18 -9.99 -13.33
C ALA A 24 2.07 -9.45 -12.18
N ALA A 25 3.33 -9.88 -12.13
CA ALA A 25 4.28 -9.38 -11.13
C ALA A 25 4.70 -7.92 -11.40
N SER A 26 4.91 -7.55 -12.67
CA SER A 26 5.20 -6.18 -13.10
C SER A 26 4.04 -5.25 -12.75
N HIS A 27 2.81 -5.67 -13.07
CA HIS A 27 1.61 -4.90 -12.79
C HIS A 27 1.37 -4.68 -11.29
N ALA A 28 1.58 -5.71 -10.46
CA ALA A 28 1.50 -5.56 -9.00
C ALA A 28 2.60 -4.63 -8.45
N ALA A 29 3.82 -4.70 -8.99
CA ALA A 29 4.92 -3.84 -8.59
C ALA A 29 4.65 -2.36 -8.91
N ASP A 30 4.06 -2.08 -10.07
CA ASP A 30 3.63 -0.74 -10.43
C ASP A 30 2.54 -0.23 -9.47
N ALA A 31 1.59 -1.08 -9.07
CA ALA A 31 0.54 -0.68 -8.12
C ALA A 31 1.14 -0.32 -6.76
N GLU A 32 2.11 -1.10 -6.29
CA GLU A 32 2.84 -0.77 -5.06
C GLU A 32 3.59 0.56 -5.17
N ARG A 33 4.23 0.83 -6.31
CA ARG A 33 4.96 2.08 -6.56
C ARG A 33 3.99 3.26 -6.57
N PHE A 34 2.86 3.13 -7.26
CA PHE A 34 1.80 4.14 -7.28
C PHE A 34 1.29 4.44 -5.86
N LEU A 35 0.95 3.42 -5.08
CA LEU A 35 0.46 3.58 -3.71
C LEU A 35 1.46 4.30 -2.80
N LYS A 36 2.77 4.02 -2.96
CA LYS A 36 3.84 4.75 -2.25
C LYS A 36 3.91 6.22 -2.68
N LEU A 37 3.85 6.50 -3.98
CA LEU A 37 3.85 7.88 -4.50
C LEU A 37 2.64 8.68 -4.03
N ALA A 38 1.47 8.04 -3.99
CA ALA A 38 0.24 8.58 -3.44
C ALA A 38 0.26 8.72 -1.90
N ASN A 39 1.33 8.24 -1.23
CA ASN A 39 1.47 8.20 0.23
C ASN A 39 0.29 7.49 0.91
N ALA A 40 -0.14 6.37 0.34
CA ALA A 40 -1.24 5.56 0.87
C ALA A 40 -0.91 4.97 2.26
N ASP A 41 0.37 4.73 2.54
CA ASP A 41 0.90 4.33 3.86
C ASP A 41 0.59 5.35 4.96
N ARG A 42 0.39 6.63 4.60
CA ARG A 42 0.09 7.71 5.53
C ARG A 42 -1.40 7.95 5.75
N LEU A 43 -2.28 7.20 5.11
CA LEU A 43 -3.74 7.36 5.28
C LEU A 43 -4.19 7.06 6.71
N THR A 44 -3.47 6.19 7.40
CA THR A 44 -3.81 5.78 8.76
C THR A 44 -3.24 6.71 9.82
N VAL A 45 -2.16 7.44 9.53
CA VAL A 45 -1.45 8.33 10.47
C VAL A 45 -2.38 9.32 11.22
N PRO A 46 -3.34 10.00 10.57
CA PRO A 46 -4.28 10.88 11.28
C PRO A 46 -5.10 10.15 12.34
N VAL A 47 -5.45 8.88 12.10
CA VAL A 47 -6.20 8.03 13.05
C VAL A 47 -5.36 7.77 14.30
N TYR A 48 -4.07 7.43 14.15
CA TYR A 48 -3.15 7.26 15.28
C TYR A 48 -3.01 8.54 16.09
N GLY A 49 -2.82 9.68 15.41
CA GLY A 49 -2.69 10.99 16.06
C GLY A 49 -3.94 11.37 16.86
N GLN A 50 -5.12 11.14 16.29
CA GLN A 50 -6.40 11.43 16.95
C GLN A 50 -6.59 10.58 18.21
N VAL A 51 -6.28 9.28 18.15
CA VAL A 51 -6.37 8.38 19.31
C VAL A 51 -5.37 8.79 20.41
N GLN A 52 -4.13 9.11 20.04
CA GLN A 52 -3.11 9.58 20.98
C GLN A 52 -3.51 10.89 21.67
N GLN A 53 -4.08 11.84 20.92
CA GLN A 53 -4.57 13.11 21.47
C GLN A 53 -5.73 12.89 22.45
N MET A 54 -6.66 11.98 22.14
CA MET A 54 -7.76 11.63 23.03
C MET A 54 -7.25 11.07 24.37
N PHE A 55 -6.24 10.20 24.34
CA PHE A 55 -5.60 9.72 25.57
C PHE A 55 -4.90 10.85 26.32
N ALA A 56 -4.10 11.67 25.63
CA ALA A 56 -3.40 12.79 26.26
C ALA A 56 -4.35 13.74 27.01
N GLN A 57 -5.51 14.05 26.43
CA GLN A 57 -6.56 14.85 27.07
C GLN A 57 -7.11 14.19 28.35
N ARG A 58 -7.49 12.91 28.27
CA ARG A 58 -8.06 12.19 29.44
C ARG A 58 -7.07 12.01 30.59
N PHE A 59 -5.78 11.89 30.28
CA PHE A 59 -4.74 11.78 31.30
C PHE A 59 -4.30 13.14 31.86
N ALA A 60 -4.45 14.24 31.10
CA ALA A 60 -4.24 15.59 31.63
C ALA A 60 -5.27 15.95 32.71
N GLU A 61 -6.48 15.39 32.63
CA GLU A 61 -7.55 15.52 33.61
C GLU A 61 -7.35 14.59 34.85
N ALA A 62 -6.39 13.66 34.81
CA ALA A 62 -6.20 12.67 35.87
C ALA A 62 -5.34 13.19 37.04
N PRO A 63 -5.74 13.01 38.33
CA PRO A 63 -5.12 13.69 39.46
C PRO A 63 -3.64 13.38 39.80
N ASN A 64 -2.94 12.51 39.07
CA ASN A 64 -1.64 11.97 39.52
C ASN A 64 -0.55 11.82 38.43
N GLY A 65 -0.67 12.48 37.27
CA GLY A 65 0.45 12.70 36.34
C GLY A 65 1.33 11.48 36.06
N LYS A 66 0.76 10.29 35.81
CA LYS A 66 1.55 9.06 35.61
C LYS A 66 2.04 8.91 34.16
N LYS A 67 3.09 9.65 33.79
CA LYS A 67 3.72 9.61 32.44
C LYS A 67 4.03 8.19 31.96
N ALA A 68 4.62 7.34 32.79
CA ALA A 68 4.96 5.96 32.40
C ALA A 68 3.71 5.11 32.08
N VAL A 69 2.58 5.39 32.73
CA VAL A 69 1.31 4.74 32.42
C VAL A 69 0.83 5.21 31.04
N LEU A 70 0.87 6.52 30.77
CA LEU A 70 0.51 7.09 29.46
C LEU A 70 1.32 6.45 28.32
N GLU A 71 2.64 6.36 28.46
CA GLU A 71 3.52 5.75 27.46
C GLU A 71 3.15 4.28 27.22
N SER A 72 2.86 3.51 28.28
CA SER A 72 2.45 2.10 28.15
C SER A 72 1.09 1.94 27.43
N TYR A 73 0.14 2.83 27.67
CA TYR A 73 -1.18 2.79 27.02
C TYR A 73 -1.09 3.24 25.56
N GLN A 74 -0.31 4.28 25.26
CA GLN A 74 -0.05 4.71 23.89
C GLN A 74 0.63 3.61 23.09
N ALA A 75 1.62 2.92 23.66
CA ALA A 75 2.28 1.78 23.00
C ALA A 75 1.29 0.64 22.71
N LYS A 76 0.41 0.30 23.66
CA LYS A 76 -0.64 -0.70 23.46
C LYS A 76 -1.65 -0.29 22.38
N ALA A 77 -2.07 0.97 22.36
CA ALA A 77 -2.99 1.49 21.36
C ALA A 77 -2.37 1.48 19.95
N ASN A 78 -1.11 1.91 19.82
CA ASN A 78 -0.38 1.85 18.56
C ASN A 78 -0.25 0.39 18.07
N ALA A 79 0.13 -0.55 18.93
CA ALA A 79 0.23 -1.96 18.56
C ALA A 79 -1.13 -2.56 18.13
N ALA A 80 -2.23 -2.16 18.79
CA ALA A 80 -3.57 -2.59 18.42
C ALA A 80 -4.00 -2.01 17.06
N LEU A 81 -3.70 -0.73 16.81
CA LEU A 81 -3.94 -0.07 15.53
C LEU A 81 -3.10 -0.69 14.41
N ASP A 82 -1.81 -0.96 14.64
CA ASP A 82 -0.95 -1.63 13.65
C ASP A 82 -1.48 -3.02 13.29
N LYS A 83 -2.01 -3.76 14.26
CA LYS A 83 -2.60 -5.07 14.03
C LYS A 83 -3.90 -5.00 13.22
N ALA A 84 -4.71 -3.96 13.42
CA ALA A 84 -6.04 -3.84 12.82
C ALA A 84 -6.03 -3.13 11.45
N VAL A 85 -5.25 -2.06 11.35
CA VAL A 85 -5.22 -1.13 10.19
C VAL A 85 -3.80 -0.83 9.72
N GLY A 86 -2.79 -1.56 10.18
CA GLY A 86 -1.42 -1.38 9.73
C GLY A 86 -1.28 -1.54 8.22
N TRP A 87 -0.40 -0.75 7.62
CA TRP A 87 -0.19 -0.73 6.17
C TRP A 87 0.11 -2.12 5.60
N ASP A 88 0.84 -2.97 6.34
CA ASP A 88 1.15 -4.33 5.90
C ASP A 88 -0.08 -5.22 5.69
N LYS A 89 -1.19 -4.93 6.38
CA LYS A 89 -2.47 -5.62 6.21
C LYS A 89 -3.30 -5.03 5.07
N LEU A 90 -3.25 -3.72 4.92
CA LEU A 90 -4.04 -2.99 3.92
C LEU A 90 -3.42 -3.06 2.51
N LYS A 91 -2.09 -3.07 2.43
CA LYS A 91 -1.32 -3.07 1.18
C LYS A 91 -1.79 -4.14 0.17
N PRO A 92 -1.92 -5.44 0.51
CA PRO A 92 -2.31 -6.45 -0.47
C PRO A 92 -3.70 -6.19 -1.08
N ASP A 93 -4.66 -5.75 -0.27
CA ASP A 93 -6.01 -5.41 -0.76
C ASP A 93 -5.99 -4.15 -1.63
N MET A 94 -5.15 -3.16 -1.29
CA MET A 94 -4.97 -1.96 -2.12
C MET A 94 -4.30 -2.29 -3.45
N VAL A 95 -3.25 -3.11 -3.45
CA VAL A 95 -2.60 -3.56 -4.69
C VAL A 95 -3.61 -4.27 -5.58
N LYS A 96 -4.37 -5.21 -5.02
CA LYS A 96 -5.43 -5.94 -5.74
C LYS A 96 -6.50 -5.00 -6.30
N LEU A 97 -6.93 -4.02 -5.52
CA LEU A 97 -7.92 -3.04 -5.96
C LEU A 97 -7.41 -2.28 -7.18
N TYR A 98 -6.18 -1.80 -7.16
CA TYR A 98 -5.62 -1.04 -8.28
C TYR A 98 -5.35 -1.91 -9.52
N THR A 99 -4.77 -3.11 -9.35
CA THR A 99 -4.52 -4.01 -10.49
C THR A 99 -5.79 -4.60 -11.09
N SER A 100 -6.93 -4.56 -10.38
CA SER A 100 -8.23 -5.00 -10.92
C SER A 100 -9.01 -3.89 -11.64
N ASN A 101 -8.70 -2.62 -11.38
CA ASN A 101 -9.43 -1.47 -11.93
C ASN A 101 -8.67 -0.72 -13.03
N PHE A 102 -7.35 -0.84 -13.04
CA PHE A 102 -6.48 -0.21 -14.02
C PHE A 102 -5.64 -1.29 -14.69
N ASN A 103 -5.33 -1.10 -15.97
CA ASN A 103 -4.32 -1.91 -16.63
C ASN A 103 -2.91 -1.38 -16.34
N GLU A 104 -1.90 -2.18 -16.70
CA GLU A 104 -0.51 -1.85 -16.39
C GLU A 104 -0.05 -0.52 -17.02
N GLN A 105 -0.49 -0.22 -18.25
CA GLN A 105 -0.11 1.02 -18.94
C GLN A 105 -0.72 2.25 -18.27
N GLU A 106 -2.00 2.19 -17.89
CA GLU A 106 -2.67 3.26 -17.14
C GLU A 106 -1.97 3.53 -15.81
N LEU A 107 -1.51 2.47 -15.13
CA LEU A 107 -0.75 2.60 -13.90
C LEU A 107 0.61 3.27 -14.12
N LYS A 108 1.33 2.89 -15.18
CA LYS A 108 2.61 3.52 -15.56
C LYS A 108 2.43 5.01 -15.86
N ASP A 109 1.36 5.38 -16.55
CA ASP A 109 1.05 6.77 -16.86
C ASP A 109 0.71 7.57 -15.58
N LEU A 110 -0.05 6.98 -14.65
CA LEU A 110 -0.32 7.56 -13.34
C LEU A 110 0.97 7.76 -12.54
N ILE A 111 1.85 6.76 -12.50
CA ILE A 111 3.16 6.86 -11.83
C ILE A 111 3.97 8.00 -12.43
N ALA A 112 4.08 8.08 -13.76
CA ALA A 112 4.81 9.15 -14.44
C ALA A 112 4.26 10.54 -14.09
N PHE A 113 2.93 10.68 -14.04
CA PHE A 113 2.30 11.93 -13.60
C PHE A 113 2.65 12.27 -12.15
N TYR A 114 2.52 11.33 -11.20
CA TYR A 114 2.81 11.55 -9.78
C TYR A 114 4.29 11.82 -9.51
N GLU A 115 5.19 11.33 -10.36
CA GLU A 115 6.62 11.63 -10.31
C GLU A 115 6.98 12.99 -10.93
N SER A 116 6.08 13.59 -11.71
CA SER A 116 6.33 14.91 -12.28
C SER A 116 6.33 16.02 -11.21
N PRO A 117 7.06 17.14 -11.42
CA PRO A 117 7.02 18.29 -10.52
C PRO A 117 5.60 18.88 -10.34
N LEU A 118 4.75 18.78 -11.37
CA LEU A 118 3.36 19.23 -11.33
C LEU A 118 2.50 18.27 -10.51
N GLY A 119 2.58 16.97 -10.76
CA GLY A 119 1.83 15.94 -10.03
C GLY A 119 2.16 15.94 -8.54
N ARG A 120 3.44 16.07 -8.18
CA ARG A 120 3.85 16.25 -6.78
C ARG A 120 3.25 17.50 -6.13
N ARG A 121 3.16 18.63 -6.85
CA ARG A 121 2.50 19.84 -6.35
C ARG A 121 0.99 19.66 -6.21
N CYS A 122 0.35 19.04 -7.20
CA CYS A 122 -1.07 18.73 -7.20
C CYS A 122 -1.44 17.86 -5.99
N CYS A 123 -0.74 16.75 -5.79
CA CYS A 123 -0.98 15.83 -4.68
C CYS A 123 -0.79 16.54 -3.32
N ARG A 124 0.28 17.32 -3.15
CA ARG A 124 0.49 18.11 -1.92
C ARG A 124 -0.62 19.14 -1.67
N ARG A 125 -1.23 19.69 -2.71
CA ARG A 125 -2.28 20.71 -2.60
C ARG A 125 -3.66 20.10 -2.39
N CYS A 126 -4.01 18.99 -3.04
CA CYS A 126 -5.25 18.25 -2.80
C CYS A 126 -5.33 17.62 -1.41
N ARG A 127 -4.18 17.43 -0.75
CA ARG A 127 -4.10 16.85 0.61
C ARG A 127 -4.19 17.90 1.73
N ARG A 128 -4.26 19.19 1.38
CA ARG A 128 -4.58 20.28 2.33
C ARG A 128 -6.07 20.52 2.32
#